data_AF-A0A1V6BBP4-F1
#
_entry.id   AF-A0A1V6BBP4-F1
#
_cell.length_a   1.000
_cell.length_b   1.000
_cell.length_c   1.000
_cell.angle_alpha   90.00
_cell.angle_beta   90.00
_cell.angle_gamma   90.00
#
_symmetry.space_group_name_H-M   'P 1'
#
loop_
_entity.id
_entity.type
_entity.pdbx_description
1 polymer ?
#
loop_
_entity_poly.entity_id
_entity_poly.type
_entity_poly.pdbx_seq_one_letter_code
_entity_poly.pdbx_strand_id
1 'polypeptide(L)'
;MHKTIINDLIAKSKGLFILLLVLAVSMSAYAQDGKAIFDANCKMCHAINDVVIGPPLKGVDQKFSKDWLHKWIKNSQSLVKAGDKDAVAIFKEYNQLVMPNQNLSDAEIDAVLGWIHEESNKAPVAAAPVGAPATSGAAEAAKDNSTLYWVIAIIIILLALLATLGKIKKGLEYAVRDKEGIPQPQPVSGWQACKNWIRGNKKLIAVILVIFMIWSNVKGWYTLKDIGVYTNYQPEQPIHFSHKLHAGDNKIACLYCHSGADKSRHANIPSANVCMNCHKYVKEGPVYGDQEIKKIYAALDWDGTKYGSNQKPIQWIRVHSLPALAYFNHSQHVKVGKIECQTCHGPVQEMDVVKQFSPLTMGWCINCHRETEVKVDGNAYYDGIHKDLAAKYGKDAKITVDKIGGLDCERCHY
;
A
#
# COMPACT_ATOMS: atom_id res chain seq x y z
N MET A 1 24.13 -53.32 42.76
CA MET A 1 25.12 -52.79 41.79
C MET A 1 24.53 -52.28 40.48
N HIS A 2 23.43 -52.84 39.95
CA HIS A 2 22.89 -52.43 38.63
C HIS A 2 22.16 -51.07 38.59
N LYS A 3 21.48 -50.63 39.66
CA LYS A 3 20.75 -49.34 39.68
C LYS A 3 21.66 -48.10 39.76
N THR A 4 22.84 -48.24 40.36
CA THR A 4 23.77 -47.12 40.57
C THR A 4 24.50 -46.73 39.29
N ILE A 5 24.78 -47.71 38.41
CA ILE A 5 25.50 -47.49 37.15
C ILE A 5 24.62 -46.76 36.12
N ILE A 6 23.31 -47.06 36.08
CA ILE A 6 22.37 -46.44 35.13
C ILE A 6 22.12 -44.96 35.49
N ASN A 7 21.98 -44.63 36.78
CA ASN A 7 21.78 -43.24 37.20
C ASN A 7 23.04 -42.38 36.97
N ASP A 8 24.24 -42.95 37.08
CA ASP A 8 25.50 -42.26 36.85
C ASP A 8 25.76 -42.01 35.34
N LEU A 9 25.31 -42.92 34.48
CA LEU A 9 25.31 -42.74 33.01
C LEU A 9 24.30 -41.67 32.54
N ILE A 10 23.13 -41.59 33.16
CA ILE A 10 22.11 -40.57 32.84
C ILE A 10 22.54 -39.19 33.37
N ALA A 11 23.22 -39.11 34.52
CA ALA A 11 23.78 -37.86 35.04
C ALA A 11 24.93 -37.34 34.17
N LYS A 12 25.82 -38.23 33.71
CA LYS A 12 26.93 -37.87 32.79
C LYS A 12 26.45 -37.50 31.38
N SER A 13 25.38 -38.12 30.87
CA SER A 13 24.82 -37.73 29.56
C SER A 13 24.07 -36.39 29.60
N LYS A 14 23.39 -36.07 30.71
CA LYS A 14 22.78 -34.75 30.92
C LYS A 14 23.81 -33.64 31.10
N GLY A 15 24.92 -33.91 31.79
CA GLY A 15 26.04 -32.98 31.92
C GLY A 15 26.76 -32.71 30.59
N LEU A 16 26.97 -33.75 29.77
CA LEU A 16 27.60 -33.61 28.45
C LEU A 16 26.68 -32.91 27.45
N PHE A 17 25.37 -33.14 27.50
CA PHE A 17 24.40 -32.48 26.62
C PHE A 17 24.20 -31.00 27.00
N ILE A 18 24.21 -30.65 28.29
CA ILE A 18 24.13 -29.26 28.76
C ILE A 18 25.45 -28.52 28.48
N LEU A 19 26.61 -29.17 28.58
CA LEU A 19 27.90 -28.57 28.21
C LEU A 19 28.02 -28.36 26.68
N LEU A 20 27.51 -29.29 25.85
CA LEU A 20 27.44 -29.12 24.40
C LEU A 20 26.41 -28.05 23.97
N LEU A 21 25.29 -27.93 24.68
CA LEU A 21 24.27 -26.91 24.40
C LEU A 21 24.76 -25.51 24.82
N VAL A 22 25.51 -25.39 25.93
CA VAL A 22 26.11 -24.12 26.38
C VAL A 22 27.31 -23.72 25.51
N LEU A 23 28.10 -24.66 24.97
CA LEU A 23 29.12 -24.35 23.97
C LEU A 23 28.51 -23.94 22.61
N ALA A 24 27.40 -24.56 22.20
CA ALA A 24 26.72 -24.20 20.96
C ALA A 24 26.03 -22.81 21.01
N VAL A 25 25.64 -22.35 22.21
CA VAL A 25 25.03 -21.02 22.42
C VAL A 25 26.09 -19.93 22.65
N SER A 26 27.34 -20.28 23.00
CA SER A 26 28.41 -19.31 23.29
C SER A 26 29.33 -19.00 22.09
N MET A 27 29.13 -19.66 20.95
CA MET A 27 29.77 -19.30 19.67
C MET A 27 28.74 -18.79 18.66
N SER A 28 27.75 -18.03 19.11
CA SER A 28 27.24 -16.93 18.29
C SER A 28 28.24 -15.79 18.40
N ALA A 29 29.38 -15.93 17.73
CA ALA A 29 30.14 -14.75 17.34
C ALA A 29 29.12 -13.81 16.69
N TYR A 30 29.06 -12.58 17.16
CA TYR A 30 28.32 -11.50 16.53
C TYR A 30 28.90 -11.27 15.12
N ALA A 31 28.63 -12.18 14.20
CA ALA A 31 28.75 -11.93 12.79
C ALA A 31 27.60 -10.98 12.49
N GLN A 32 27.89 -9.68 12.48
CA GLN A 32 27.02 -8.71 11.86
C GLN A 32 26.70 -9.24 10.46
N ASP A 33 25.42 -9.36 10.14
CA ASP A 33 24.99 -9.87 8.84
C ASP A 33 25.41 -8.87 7.76
N GLY A 34 26.60 -9.10 7.18
CA GLY A 34 27.19 -8.25 6.16
C GLY A 34 26.30 -8.07 4.94
N LYS A 35 25.46 -9.08 4.63
CA LYS A 35 24.47 -9.00 3.56
C LYS A 35 23.34 -8.04 3.93
N ALA A 36 22.82 -8.12 5.15
CA ALA A 36 21.77 -7.21 5.61
C ALA A 36 22.25 -5.75 5.64
N ILE A 37 23.49 -5.51 6.09
CA ILE A 37 24.09 -4.18 6.09
C ILE A 37 24.32 -3.67 4.66
N PHE A 38 24.78 -4.54 3.75
CA PHE A 38 24.94 -4.21 2.33
C PHE A 38 23.60 -3.89 1.66
N ASP A 39 22.57 -4.70 1.89
CA ASP A 39 21.22 -4.50 1.34
C ASP A 39 20.63 -3.16 1.83
N ALA A 40 20.91 -2.76 3.08
CA ALA A 40 20.40 -1.53 3.67
C ALA A 40 21.16 -0.26 3.25
N ASN A 41 22.49 -0.33 3.06
CA ASN A 41 23.32 0.87 2.93
C ASN A 41 24.04 1.00 1.58
N CYS A 42 24.32 -0.10 0.87
CA CYS A 42 25.22 -0.11 -0.28
C CYS A 42 24.52 -0.48 -1.60
N LYS A 43 23.52 -1.37 -1.54
CA LYS A 43 22.85 -1.94 -2.73
C LYS A 43 22.13 -0.94 -3.62
N MET A 44 21.70 0.20 -3.06
CA MET A 44 21.06 1.26 -3.83
C MET A 44 22.01 1.85 -4.90
N CYS A 45 23.32 1.85 -4.63
CA CYS A 45 24.31 2.48 -5.49
C CYS A 45 25.31 1.50 -6.11
N HIS A 46 25.48 0.30 -5.54
CA HIS A 46 26.49 -0.67 -5.97
C HIS A 46 25.88 -2.05 -6.23
N ALA A 47 26.27 -2.67 -7.35
CA ALA A 47 26.09 -4.10 -7.59
C ALA A 47 27.45 -4.81 -7.61
N ILE A 48 27.43 -6.15 -7.52
CA ILE A 48 28.66 -6.94 -7.55
C ILE A 48 29.29 -6.88 -8.94
N ASN A 49 28.54 -7.22 -10.00
CA ASN A 49 29.10 -7.35 -11.35
C ASN A 49 28.86 -6.13 -12.26
N ASP A 50 27.89 -5.27 -11.93
CA ASP A 50 27.39 -4.22 -12.82
C ASP A 50 27.54 -2.82 -12.22
N VAL A 51 27.60 -1.81 -13.09
CA VAL A 51 27.56 -0.40 -12.70
C VAL A 51 26.11 0.00 -12.43
N VAL A 52 25.82 0.55 -11.25
CA VAL A 52 24.48 1.05 -10.89
C VAL A 52 24.50 2.58 -10.79
N ILE A 53 25.08 3.11 -9.72
CA ILE A 53 25.40 4.53 -9.54
C ILE A 53 26.90 4.67 -9.30
N GLY A 54 27.46 3.79 -8.47
CA GLY A 54 28.89 3.62 -8.27
C GLY A 54 29.47 2.41 -9.03
N PRO A 55 30.80 2.24 -9.00
CA PRO A 55 31.49 1.14 -9.66
C PRO A 55 31.02 -0.25 -9.16
N PRO A 56 31.15 -1.30 -9.99
CA PRO A 56 30.93 -2.68 -9.59
C PRO A 56 31.93 -3.09 -8.51
N LEU A 57 31.45 -3.81 -7.49
CA LEU A 57 32.24 -4.18 -6.32
C LEU A 57 32.95 -5.52 -6.43
N LYS A 58 32.87 -6.19 -7.59
CA LYS A 58 33.57 -7.45 -7.82
C LYS A 58 35.08 -7.30 -7.63
N GLY A 59 35.61 -8.04 -6.67
CA GLY A 59 37.05 -8.07 -6.36
C GLY A 59 37.60 -6.73 -5.87
N VAL A 60 36.76 -5.88 -5.27
CA VAL A 60 37.18 -4.57 -4.75
C VAL A 60 38.25 -4.68 -3.67
N ASP A 61 38.21 -5.76 -2.89
CA ASP A 61 39.15 -6.15 -1.84
C ASP A 61 40.54 -6.58 -2.39
N GLN A 62 40.60 -6.92 -3.68
CA GLN A 62 41.87 -7.24 -4.37
C GLN A 62 42.50 -6.00 -5.02
N LYS A 63 41.68 -4.97 -5.29
CA LYS A 63 42.11 -3.72 -5.93
C LYS A 63 42.59 -2.68 -4.93
N PHE A 64 41.99 -2.62 -3.74
CA PHE A 64 42.30 -1.62 -2.73
C PHE A 64 42.59 -2.27 -1.38
N SER A 65 43.48 -1.66 -0.59
CA SER A 65 43.77 -2.15 0.75
C SER A 65 42.57 -1.97 1.69
N LYS A 66 42.47 -2.84 2.70
CA LYS A 66 41.41 -2.79 3.71
C LYS A 66 41.31 -1.41 4.38
N ASP A 67 42.44 -0.82 4.76
CA ASP A 67 42.51 0.51 5.38
C ASP A 67 42.04 1.63 4.44
N TRP A 68 42.31 1.50 3.13
CA TRP A 68 41.85 2.44 2.13
C TRP A 68 40.33 2.34 1.96
N LEU A 69 39.78 1.13 1.89
CA LEU A 69 38.34 0.89 1.79
C LEU A 69 37.57 1.40 3.00
N HIS A 70 38.11 1.23 4.20
CA HIS A 70 37.52 1.78 5.43
C HIS A 70 37.42 3.31 5.38
N LYS A 71 38.49 3.99 4.96
CA LYS A 71 38.51 5.45 4.81
C LYS A 71 37.56 5.92 3.70
N TRP A 72 37.51 5.20 2.58
CA TRP A 72 36.65 5.50 1.45
C TRP A 72 35.16 5.37 1.81
N ILE A 73 34.77 4.26 2.46
CA ILE A 73 33.38 3.98 2.85
C ILE A 73 32.89 4.99 3.89
N LYS A 74 33.74 5.35 4.86
CA LYS A 74 33.39 6.35 5.88
C LYS A 74 33.33 7.77 5.33
N ASN A 75 34.28 8.14 4.46
CA ASN A 75 34.36 9.49 3.91
C ASN A 75 35.18 9.56 2.62
N SER A 76 34.55 9.24 1.49
CA SER A 76 35.17 9.27 0.16
C SER A 76 35.79 10.64 -0.18
N GLN A 77 35.14 11.73 0.23
CA GLN A 77 35.57 13.10 -0.07
C GLN A 77 36.88 13.48 0.62
N SER A 78 37.22 12.82 1.74
CA SER A 78 38.50 13.05 2.41
C SER A 78 39.69 12.62 1.55
N LEU A 79 39.57 11.48 0.85
CA LEU A 79 40.61 10.95 -0.04
C LEU A 79 40.70 11.75 -1.36
N VAL A 80 39.54 12.14 -1.92
CA VAL A 80 39.50 12.99 -3.13
C VAL A 80 40.14 14.36 -2.87
N LYS A 81 39.85 15.01 -1.73
CA LYS A 81 40.45 16.30 -1.37
C LYS A 81 41.93 16.20 -1.00
N ALA A 82 42.35 15.06 -0.46
CA ALA A 82 43.76 14.77 -0.19
C ALA A 82 44.59 14.52 -1.47
N GLY A 83 43.94 14.46 -2.64
CA GLY A 83 44.61 14.26 -3.92
C GLY A 83 45.07 12.81 -4.15
N ASP A 84 44.46 11.84 -3.48
CA ASP A 84 44.73 10.42 -3.72
C ASP A 84 44.39 10.07 -5.17
N LYS A 85 45.34 9.46 -5.88
CA LYS A 85 45.27 9.29 -7.34
C LYS A 85 44.11 8.39 -7.75
N ASP A 86 43.83 7.34 -6.99
CA ASP A 86 42.77 6.38 -7.29
C ASP A 86 41.39 6.95 -6.91
N ALA A 87 41.31 7.63 -5.77
CA ALA A 87 40.13 8.36 -5.34
C ALA A 87 39.68 9.41 -6.37
N VAL A 88 40.62 10.22 -6.87
CA VAL A 88 40.35 11.29 -7.85
C VAL A 88 39.99 10.70 -9.22
N ALA A 89 40.64 9.59 -9.62
CA ALA A 89 40.31 8.88 -10.86
C ALA A 89 38.89 8.33 -10.83
N ILE A 90 38.52 7.60 -9.77
CA ILE A 90 37.16 7.07 -9.57
C ILE A 90 36.15 8.22 -9.52
N PHE A 91 36.43 9.29 -8.79
CA PHE A 91 35.52 10.43 -8.71
C PHE A 91 35.28 11.07 -10.08
N LYS A 92 36.31 11.19 -10.93
CA LYS A 92 36.17 11.73 -12.28
C LYS A 92 35.44 10.78 -13.24
N GLU A 93 35.71 9.48 -13.15
CA GLU A 93 35.12 8.45 -14.01
C GLU A 93 33.62 8.30 -13.77
N TYR A 94 33.16 8.45 -12.53
CA TYR A 94 31.76 8.32 -12.14
C TYR A 94 31.06 9.68 -11.99
N ASN A 95 31.33 10.60 -12.92
CA ASN A 95 30.66 11.91 -13.06
C ASN A 95 30.73 12.83 -11.84
N GLN A 96 31.79 12.74 -11.03
CA GLN A 96 31.98 13.54 -9.83
C GLN A 96 30.85 13.39 -8.81
N LEU A 97 30.18 12.23 -8.83
CA LEU A 97 29.16 11.87 -7.86
C LEU A 97 29.82 11.55 -6.52
N VAL A 98 29.36 12.25 -5.48
CA VAL A 98 29.88 12.06 -4.13
C VAL A 98 29.25 10.81 -3.54
N MET A 99 30.07 9.80 -3.20
CA MET A 99 29.62 8.67 -2.39
C MET A 99 29.25 9.18 -0.99
N PRO A 100 27.99 9.03 -0.53
CA PRO A 100 27.58 9.46 0.79
C PRO A 100 28.38 8.76 1.88
N ASN A 101 28.71 9.49 2.94
CA ASN A 101 29.43 8.96 4.09
C ASN A 101 28.60 7.88 4.77
N GLN A 102 29.17 6.69 4.94
CA GLN A 102 28.51 5.60 5.64
C GLN A 102 28.86 5.66 7.12
N ASN A 103 27.85 5.83 7.97
CA ASN A 103 28.01 5.84 9.42
C ASN A 103 28.07 4.41 9.98
N LEU A 104 29.06 3.64 9.52
CA LEU A 104 29.30 2.26 9.91
C LEU A 104 30.57 2.15 10.75
N SER A 105 30.55 1.27 11.75
CA SER A 105 31.73 0.89 12.53
C SER A 105 32.70 0.04 11.68
N ASP A 106 33.97 -0.05 12.12
CA ASP A 106 34.98 -0.84 11.38
C ASP A 106 34.58 -2.32 11.28
N ALA A 107 33.91 -2.86 12.31
CA ALA A 107 33.40 -4.22 12.31
C ALA A 107 32.26 -4.44 11.29
N GLU A 108 31.38 -3.44 11.11
CA GLU A 108 30.30 -3.49 10.12
C GLU A 108 30.83 -3.40 8.69
N ILE A 109 31.84 -2.54 8.48
CA ILE A 109 32.51 -2.44 7.19
C ILE A 109 33.22 -3.75 6.85
N ASP A 110 33.86 -4.39 7.82
CA ASP A 110 34.49 -5.70 7.64
C ASP A 110 33.49 -6.79 7.29
N ALA A 111 32.32 -6.81 7.95
CA ALA A 111 31.25 -7.75 7.64
C ALA A 111 30.73 -7.56 6.20
N VAL A 112 30.54 -6.30 5.75
CA VAL A 112 30.10 -5.98 4.40
C VAL A 112 31.16 -6.37 3.36
N LEU A 113 32.43 -6.04 3.58
CA LEU A 113 33.53 -6.38 2.67
C LEU A 113 33.75 -7.91 2.59
N GLY A 114 33.61 -8.62 3.70
CA GLY A 114 33.65 -10.09 3.73
C GLY A 114 32.54 -10.70 2.88
N TRP A 115 31.31 -10.18 3.00
CA TRP A 115 30.20 -10.64 2.15
C TRP A 115 30.43 -10.32 0.67
N ILE A 116 30.92 -9.12 0.33
CA ILE A 116 31.25 -8.74 -1.06
C ILE A 116 32.31 -9.68 -1.63
N HIS A 117 33.34 -10.04 -0.85
CA HIS A 117 34.37 -10.98 -1.27
C HIS A 117 33.79 -12.38 -1.57
N GLU A 118 32.95 -12.90 -0.69
CA GLU A 118 32.27 -14.18 -0.90
C GLU A 118 31.38 -14.16 -2.13
N GLU A 119 30.59 -13.09 -2.33
CA GLU A 119 29.68 -12.95 -3.46
C GLU A 119 30.44 -12.73 -4.79
N SER A 120 31.59 -12.06 -4.75
CA SER A 120 32.46 -11.86 -5.91
C SER A 120 33.09 -13.15 -6.43
N ASN A 121 33.29 -14.14 -5.53
CA ASN A 121 33.93 -15.42 -5.83
C ASN A 121 32.94 -16.54 -6.16
N LYS A 122 31.63 -16.29 -6.08
CA LYS A 122 30.61 -17.22 -6.59
C LYS A 122 30.64 -17.20 -8.13
N ALA A 123 30.70 -18.40 -8.74
CA ALA A 123 30.54 -18.55 -10.18
C ALA A 123 29.22 -17.90 -10.64
N PRO A 124 29.13 -17.32 -11.85
CA PRO A 124 27.87 -16.75 -12.33
C PRO A 124 26.83 -17.86 -12.34
N VAL A 125 25.86 -17.76 -11.43
CA VAL A 125 24.69 -18.62 -11.49
C VAL A 125 23.94 -18.12 -12.72
N ALA A 126 24.00 -18.89 -13.80
CA ALA A 126 23.05 -18.77 -14.90
C ALA A 126 21.67 -18.62 -14.27
N ALA A 127 20.96 -17.54 -14.60
CA ALA A 127 19.65 -17.24 -14.05
C ALA A 127 18.86 -18.54 -13.94
N ALA A 128 18.61 -19.00 -12.71
CA ALA A 128 17.66 -20.06 -12.49
C ALA A 128 16.38 -19.60 -13.19
N PRO A 129 15.70 -20.46 -13.96
CA PRO A 129 14.40 -20.09 -14.48
C PRO A 129 13.58 -19.73 -13.25
N VAL A 130 13.27 -18.45 -13.10
CA VAL A 130 12.25 -18.02 -12.15
C VAL A 130 11.05 -18.83 -12.60
N GLY A 131 10.68 -19.78 -11.74
CA GLY A 131 9.61 -20.72 -12.01
C GLY A 131 8.42 -19.96 -12.56
N ALA A 132 7.71 -20.64 -13.46
CA ALA A 132 6.39 -20.29 -13.96
C ALA A 132 5.65 -19.36 -13.00
N PRO A 133 5.02 -18.30 -13.53
CA PRO A 133 4.57 -17.15 -12.77
C PRO A 133 3.90 -17.66 -11.50
N ALA A 134 4.42 -17.23 -10.34
CA ALA A 134 3.52 -17.00 -9.24
C ALA A 134 2.53 -15.98 -9.80
N THR A 135 1.42 -16.50 -10.29
CA THR A 135 0.21 -15.76 -10.45
C THR A 135 -0.05 -15.18 -9.07
N SER A 136 0.46 -13.98 -8.83
CA SER A 136 -0.40 -12.94 -8.28
C SER A 136 -1.49 -12.71 -9.32
N GLY A 137 -2.37 -13.71 -9.48
CA GLY A 137 -3.75 -13.39 -9.54
C GLY A 137 -3.91 -12.44 -8.37
N ALA A 138 -4.33 -11.22 -8.68
CA ALA A 138 -5.19 -10.56 -7.74
C ALA A 138 -6.09 -11.68 -7.22
N ALA A 139 -5.94 -12.02 -5.96
CA ALA A 139 -7.15 -12.11 -5.22
C ALA A 139 -7.80 -10.71 -5.43
N GLU A 140 -8.59 -10.58 -6.53
CA GLU A 140 -9.99 -10.24 -6.31
C GLU A 140 -10.29 -10.88 -4.98
N ALA A 141 -10.65 -10.10 -3.97
CA ALA A 141 -11.24 -10.69 -2.79
C ALA A 141 -12.31 -11.62 -3.33
N ALA A 142 -11.97 -12.90 -3.47
CA ALA A 142 -12.87 -13.94 -3.91
C ALA A 142 -13.85 -13.80 -2.80
N LYS A 143 -15.04 -13.23 -3.12
CA LYS A 143 -16.06 -12.95 -2.13
C LYS A 143 -16.03 -14.17 -1.26
N ASP A 144 -15.61 -13.99 0.00
CA ASP A 144 -15.29 -15.11 0.85
C ASP A 144 -16.62 -15.76 1.17
N ASN A 145 -17.05 -16.57 0.22
CA ASN A 145 -18.30 -17.27 0.23
C ASN A 145 -18.14 -18.42 1.23
N SER A 146 -16.96 -18.65 1.84
CA SER A 146 -16.80 -19.57 2.97
C SER A 146 -17.78 -19.20 4.07
N THR A 147 -17.87 -17.91 4.43
CA THR A 147 -18.84 -17.45 5.43
C THR A 147 -20.28 -17.73 4.95
N LEU A 148 -20.59 -17.49 3.67
CA LEU A 148 -21.90 -17.78 3.07
C LEU A 148 -22.21 -19.29 3.04
N TYR A 149 -21.25 -20.16 2.72
CA TYR A 149 -21.38 -21.61 2.67
C TYR A 149 -21.55 -22.20 4.07
N TRP A 150 -20.83 -21.68 5.08
CA TRP A 150 -21.03 -22.02 6.48
C TRP A 150 -22.42 -21.60 6.97
N VAL A 151 -22.88 -20.40 6.62
CA VAL A 151 -24.26 -19.95 6.93
C VAL A 151 -25.30 -20.85 6.26
N ILE A 152 -25.12 -21.20 4.98
CA ILE A 152 -26.03 -22.10 4.25
C ILE A 152 -26.01 -23.51 4.88
N ALA A 153 -24.84 -24.04 5.24
CA ALA A 153 -24.71 -25.35 5.88
C ALA A 153 -25.42 -25.38 7.24
N ILE A 154 -25.25 -24.33 8.06
CA ILE A 154 -25.95 -24.19 9.35
C ILE A 154 -27.46 -24.11 9.13
N ILE A 155 -27.93 -23.36 8.14
CA ILE A 155 -29.37 -23.28 7.81
C ILE A 155 -29.91 -24.65 7.40
N ILE A 156 -29.20 -25.41 6.57
CA ILE A 156 -29.61 -26.76 6.15
C ILE A 156 -29.69 -27.70 7.35
N ILE A 157 -28.69 -27.67 8.24
CA ILE A 157 -28.69 -28.47 9.47
C ILE A 157 -29.86 -28.09 10.37
N LEU A 158 -30.13 -26.79 10.56
CA LEU A 158 -31.27 -26.32 11.35
C LEU A 158 -32.61 -26.75 10.73
N LEU A 159 -32.75 -26.68 9.41
CA LEU A 159 -33.95 -27.16 8.72
C LEU A 159 -34.13 -28.68 8.88
N ALA A 160 -33.05 -29.45 8.78
CA ALA A 160 -33.08 -30.90 9.03
C ALA A 160 -33.44 -31.23 10.49
N LEU A 161 -32.91 -30.47 11.44
CA LEU A 161 -33.22 -30.61 12.87
C LEU A 161 -34.68 -30.25 13.17
N LEU A 162 -35.20 -29.16 12.58
CA LEU A 162 -36.61 -28.79 12.69
C LEU A 162 -37.54 -29.83 12.05
N ALA A 163 -37.15 -30.43 10.92
CA ALA A 163 -37.92 -31.48 10.27
C ALA A 163 -37.97 -32.76 11.10
N THR A 164 -36.84 -33.17 11.71
CA THR A 164 -36.78 -34.35 12.58
C THR A 164 -37.58 -34.13 13.86
N LEU A 165 -37.43 -32.99 14.54
CA LEU A 165 -38.24 -32.63 15.71
C LEU A 165 -39.74 -32.55 15.36
N GLY A 166 -40.09 -32.03 14.18
CA GLY A 166 -41.46 -31.99 13.70
C GLY A 166 -42.06 -33.38 13.48
N LYS A 167 -41.28 -34.34 12.95
CA LYS A 167 -41.68 -35.74 12.81
C LYS A 167 -41.88 -36.41 14.17
N ILE A 168 -40.98 -36.17 15.13
CA ILE A 168 -41.07 -36.71 16.49
C ILE A 168 -42.30 -36.15 17.21
N LYS A 169 -42.55 -34.84 17.13
CA LYS A 169 -43.74 -34.20 17.73
C LYS A 169 -45.03 -34.80 17.17
N LYS A 170 -45.13 -34.96 15.85
CA LYS A 170 -46.29 -35.59 15.21
C LYS A 170 -46.44 -37.04 15.67
N GLY A 171 -45.35 -37.82 15.67
CA GLY A 171 -45.37 -39.21 16.15
C GLY A 171 -45.85 -39.35 17.58
N LEU A 172 -45.46 -38.42 18.46
CA LEU A 172 -45.92 -38.37 19.84
C LEU A 172 -47.41 -37.99 19.94
N GLU A 173 -47.87 -36.99 19.17
CA GLU A 173 -49.30 -36.63 19.08
C GLU A 173 -50.14 -37.82 18.59
N TYR A 174 -49.67 -38.57 17.59
CA TYR A 174 -50.32 -39.78 17.09
C TYR A 174 -50.45 -40.85 18.20
N ALA A 175 -49.35 -41.14 18.91
CA ALA A 175 -49.31 -42.15 19.97
C ALA A 175 -50.17 -41.80 21.20
N VAL A 176 -50.23 -40.52 21.59
CA VAL A 176 -51.09 -40.06 22.69
C VAL A 176 -52.57 -40.14 22.31
N ARG A 177 -52.94 -39.75 21.08
CA ARG A 177 -54.33 -39.77 20.61
C ARG A 177 -54.87 -41.18 20.42
N ASP A 178 -54.04 -42.12 19.98
CA ASP A 178 -54.41 -43.54 19.91
C ASP A 178 -54.70 -44.10 21.32
N LYS A 179 -53.93 -43.68 22.33
CA LYS A 179 -54.17 -44.06 23.73
C LYS A 179 -55.46 -43.45 24.30
N GLU A 180 -55.84 -42.25 23.85
CA GLU A 180 -57.04 -41.54 24.30
C GLU A 180 -58.29 -41.81 23.41
N GLY A 181 -58.16 -42.62 22.35
CA GLY A 181 -59.28 -42.97 21.46
C GLY A 181 -59.78 -41.82 20.57
N ILE A 182 -58.96 -40.79 20.34
CA ILE A 182 -59.35 -39.57 19.61
C ILE A 182 -59.02 -39.75 18.11
N PRO A 183 -59.97 -39.51 17.17
CA PRO A 183 -59.74 -39.68 15.73
C PRO A 183 -58.55 -38.87 15.23
N GLN A 184 -57.78 -39.41 14.28
CA GLN A 184 -56.55 -38.77 13.79
C GLN A 184 -56.81 -37.49 12.97
N PRO A 185 -55.93 -36.48 13.05
CA PRO A 185 -56.12 -35.23 12.31
C PRO A 185 -55.88 -35.44 10.81
N GLN A 186 -56.73 -34.82 9.99
CA GLN A 186 -56.62 -34.86 8.52
C GLN A 186 -55.24 -34.35 8.05
N PRO A 187 -54.57 -35.03 7.11
CA PRO A 187 -53.26 -34.59 6.61
C PRO A 187 -53.41 -33.27 5.84
N VAL A 188 -52.99 -32.18 6.47
CA VAL A 188 -52.90 -30.88 5.81
C VAL A 188 -51.70 -30.85 4.86
N SER A 189 -51.88 -30.30 3.67
CA SER A 189 -50.78 -30.08 2.72
C SER A 189 -49.74 -29.11 3.31
N GLY A 190 -48.47 -29.23 2.91
CA GLY A 190 -47.38 -28.38 3.44
C GLY A 190 -47.66 -26.88 3.30
N TRP A 191 -48.32 -26.47 2.21
CA TRP A 191 -48.75 -25.09 1.98
C TRP A 191 -49.86 -24.65 2.95
N GLN A 192 -50.83 -25.53 3.21
CA GLN A 192 -51.92 -25.26 4.16
C GLN A 192 -51.38 -25.16 5.59
N ALA A 193 -50.41 -25.99 5.96
CA ALA A 193 -49.72 -25.91 7.24
C ALA A 193 -48.98 -24.58 7.41
N CYS A 194 -48.27 -24.12 6.38
CA CYS A 194 -47.60 -22.81 6.39
C CYS A 194 -48.61 -21.66 6.55
N LYS A 195 -49.70 -21.66 5.75
CA LYS A 195 -50.76 -20.65 5.82
C LYS A 195 -51.42 -20.60 7.20
N ASN A 196 -51.67 -21.76 7.80
CA ASN A 196 -52.24 -21.87 9.14
C ASN A 196 -51.25 -21.40 10.22
N TRP A 197 -49.96 -21.71 10.07
CA TRP A 197 -48.91 -21.24 10.98
C TRP A 197 -48.76 -19.72 10.94
N ILE A 198 -48.74 -19.10 9.74
CA ILE A 198 -48.71 -17.63 9.57
C ILE A 198 -49.94 -17.00 10.25
N ARG A 199 -51.13 -17.58 10.03
CA ARG A 199 -52.38 -17.11 10.63
C ARG A 199 -52.45 -17.32 12.14
N GLY A 200 -51.77 -18.32 12.69
CA GLY A 200 -51.68 -18.56 14.14
C GLY A 200 -50.67 -17.63 14.83
N ASN A 201 -49.60 -17.24 14.12
CA ASN A 201 -48.50 -16.45 14.65
C ASN A 201 -48.52 -14.99 14.17
N LYS A 202 -49.71 -14.37 14.06
CA LYS A 202 -49.87 -13.00 13.49
C LYS A 202 -48.94 -11.95 14.12
N LYS A 203 -48.73 -12.02 15.45
CA LYS A 203 -47.83 -11.09 16.17
C LYS A 203 -46.37 -11.26 15.74
N LEU A 204 -45.89 -12.50 15.64
CA LEU A 204 -44.53 -12.80 15.20
C LEU A 204 -44.30 -12.36 13.75
N ILE A 205 -45.27 -12.65 12.87
CA ILE A 205 -45.21 -12.22 11.46
C ILE A 205 -45.21 -10.70 11.35
N ALA A 206 -46.04 -10.00 12.13
CA ALA A 206 -46.04 -8.54 12.17
C ALA A 206 -44.67 -7.98 12.59
N VAL A 207 -44.04 -8.55 13.62
CA VAL A 207 -42.69 -8.15 14.06
C VAL A 207 -41.65 -8.42 12.97
N ILE A 208 -41.67 -9.59 12.33
CA ILE A 208 -40.74 -9.93 11.23
C ILE A 208 -40.91 -8.95 10.06
N LEU A 209 -42.14 -8.63 9.68
CA LEU A 209 -42.42 -7.68 8.61
C LEU A 209 -41.93 -6.27 8.95
N VAL A 210 -42.10 -5.81 10.19
CA VAL A 210 -41.57 -4.52 10.65
C VAL A 210 -40.04 -4.51 10.61
N ILE A 211 -39.38 -5.56 11.09
CA ILE A 211 -37.92 -5.68 11.04
C ILE A 211 -37.43 -5.67 9.59
N PHE A 212 -38.08 -6.46 8.71
CA PHE A 212 -37.73 -6.51 7.30
C PHE A 212 -37.94 -5.16 6.62
N MET A 213 -39.01 -4.44 6.93
CA MET A 213 -39.28 -3.10 6.43
C MET A 213 -38.22 -2.09 6.89
N ILE A 214 -37.83 -2.11 8.16
CA ILE A 214 -36.77 -1.23 8.67
C ILE A 214 -35.44 -1.57 7.98
N TRP A 215 -35.10 -2.86 7.91
CA TRP A 215 -33.88 -3.31 7.26
C TRP A 215 -33.82 -2.92 5.78
N SER A 216 -34.92 -3.09 5.03
CA SER A 216 -34.98 -2.73 3.61
C SER A 216 -34.92 -1.22 3.40
N ASN A 217 -35.56 -0.42 4.25
CA ASN A 217 -35.45 1.05 4.21
C ASN A 217 -34.03 1.52 4.49
N VAL A 218 -33.40 0.99 5.54
CA VAL A 218 -32.01 1.33 5.89
C VAL A 218 -31.06 0.91 4.76
N LYS A 219 -31.19 -0.32 4.24
CA LYS A 219 -30.33 -0.81 3.15
C LYS A 219 -30.58 -0.05 1.84
N GLY A 220 -31.83 0.30 1.56
CA GLY A 220 -32.22 1.13 0.42
C GLY A 220 -31.60 2.51 0.51
N TRP A 221 -31.69 3.16 1.66
CA TRP A 221 -31.08 4.48 1.91
C TRP A 221 -29.56 4.46 1.71
N TYR A 222 -28.85 3.48 2.27
CA TYR A 222 -27.40 3.36 2.08
C TYR A 222 -27.03 3.10 0.61
N THR A 223 -27.77 2.23 -0.08
CA THR A 223 -27.54 1.97 -1.52
C THR A 223 -27.72 3.25 -2.35
N LEU A 224 -28.76 4.04 -2.06
CA LEU A 224 -29.00 5.31 -2.74
C LEU A 224 -27.90 6.35 -2.45
N LYS A 225 -27.41 6.40 -1.21
CA LYS A 225 -26.32 7.30 -0.79
C LYS A 225 -25.00 7.02 -1.51
N ASP A 226 -24.74 5.77 -1.85
CA ASP A 226 -23.49 5.35 -2.51
C ASP A 226 -23.51 5.56 -4.04
N ILE A 227 -24.66 5.93 -4.63
CA ILE A 227 -24.75 6.23 -6.06
C ILE A 227 -23.88 7.44 -6.40
N GLY A 228 -22.96 7.27 -7.35
CA GLY A 228 -22.04 8.32 -7.78
C GLY A 228 -20.83 8.52 -6.85
N VAL A 229 -20.64 7.63 -5.87
CA VAL A 229 -19.43 7.59 -5.02
C VAL A 229 -18.48 6.52 -5.54
N TYR A 230 -17.29 6.93 -5.97
CA TYR A 230 -16.31 6.05 -6.63
C TYR A 230 -15.10 5.72 -5.74
N THR A 231 -15.28 5.69 -4.43
CA THR A 231 -14.20 5.28 -3.51
C THR A 231 -13.68 3.89 -3.84
N ASN A 232 -12.35 3.72 -3.82
CA ASN A 232 -11.62 2.54 -4.25
C ASN A 232 -11.68 2.23 -5.75
N TYR A 233 -12.20 3.14 -6.58
CA TYR A 233 -12.09 3.00 -8.03
C TYR A 233 -10.61 2.97 -8.44
N GLN A 234 -10.20 1.91 -9.12
CA GLN A 234 -8.81 1.59 -9.45
C GLN A 234 -8.77 0.92 -10.84
N PRO A 235 -8.86 1.71 -11.93
CA PRO A 235 -8.84 1.15 -13.29
C PRO A 235 -7.43 0.72 -13.68
N GLU A 236 -7.36 -0.29 -14.55
CA GLU A 236 -6.13 -0.67 -15.23
C GLU A 236 -5.66 0.49 -16.14
N GLN A 237 -4.36 0.79 -16.10
CA GLN A 237 -3.77 1.90 -16.84
C GLN A 237 -3.05 1.39 -18.08
N PRO A 238 -2.90 2.20 -19.15
CA PRO A 238 -2.20 1.78 -20.37
C PRO A 238 -0.72 1.40 -20.10
N ILE A 239 -0.12 2.01 -19.09
CA ILE A 239 1.21 1.71 -18.58
C ILE A 239 1.09 1.42 -17.09
N HIS A 240 1.71 0.33 -16.62
CA HIS A 240 1.74 -0.04 -15.20
C HIS A 240 2.71 0.85 -14.42
N PHE A 241 2.31 2.11 -14.24
CA PHE A 241 3.09 3.10 -13.52
C PHE A 241 2.89 2.99 -12.00
N SER A 242 3.98 2.68 -11.27
CA SER A 242 3.97 2.61 -9.81
C SER A 242 4.34 3.95 -9.15
N HIS A 243 3.39 4.57 -8.44
CA HIS A 243 3.68 5.74 -7.60
C HIS A 243 4.51 5.35 -6.38
N LYS A 244 4.34 4.13 -5.87
CA LYS A 244 5.17 3.57 -4.80
C LYS A 244 6.65 3.57 -5.16
N LEU A 245 7.02 3.09 -6.34
CA LEU A 245 8.42 3.10 -6.77
C LEU A 245 8.97 4.53 -6.90
N HIS A 246 8.21 5.44 -7.52
CA HIS A 246 8.71 6.78 -7.82
C HIS A 246 8.69 7.73 -6.61
N ALA A 247 7.55 7.87 -5.94
CA ALA A 247 7.38 8.78 -4.80
C ALA A 247 7.71 8.12 -3.46
N GLY A 248 7.50 6.80 -3.34
CA GLY A 248 7.76 6.05 -2.11
C GLY A 248 9.21 5.63 -1.96
N ASP A 249 9.72 4.81 -2.86
CA ASP A 249 11.06 4.22 -2.75
C ASP A 249 12.14 5.22 -3.16
N ASN A 250 11.97 5.85 -4.33
CA ASN A 250 12.92 6.84 -4.88
C ASN A 250 12.72 8.26 -4.33
N LYS A 251 11.72 8.49 -3.48
CA LYS A 251 11.43 9.78 -2.81
C LYS A 251 11.34 10.97 -3.76
N ILE A 252 10.88 10.77 -5.00
CA ILE A 252 10.67 11.86 -5.96
C ILE A 252 9.52 12.73 -5.46
N ALA A 253 9.78 14.04 -5.35
CA ALA A 253 8.77 15.00 -4.89
C ALA A 253 7.55 15.04 -5.82
N CYS A 254 6.34 15.09 -5.26
CA CYS A 254 5.09 15.06 -6.02
C CYS A 254 5.01 16.15 -7.10
N LEU A 255 5.49 17.35 -6.79
CA LEU A 255 5.47 18.52 -7.68
C LEU A 255 6.47 18.44 -8.84
N TYR A 256 7.41 17.48 -8.83
CA TYR A 256 8.31 17.27 -9.96
C TYR A 256 7.52 16.85 -11.21
N CYS A 257 6.61 15.88 -11.06
CA CYS A 257 5.73 15.42 -12.13
C CYS A 257 4.44 16.26 -12.22
N HIS A 258 3.83 16.58 -11.07
CA HIS A 258 2.56 17.32 -11.00
C HIS A 258 2.79 18.82 -10.76
N SER A 259 3.64 19.42 -11.58
CA SER A 259 4.09 20.81 -11.44
C SER A 259 3.01 21.87 -11.64
N GLY A 260 1.81 21.48 -12.10
CA GLY A 260 0.65 22.37 -12.19
C GLY A 260 -0.07 22.58 -10.86
N ALA A 261 0.16 21.73 -9.85
CA ALA A 261 -0.68 21.67 -8.66
C ALA A 261 -0.61 22.94 -7.79
N ASP A 262 0.54 23.61 -7.75
CA ASP A 262 0.77 24.82 -6.95
C ASP A 262 0.47 26.12 -7.72
N LYS A 263 0.33 26.05 -9.05
CA LYS A 263 0.22 27.22 -9.94
C LYS A 263 -1.12 27.33 -10.65
N SER A 264 -1.75 26.19 -10.97
CA SER A 264 -2.92 26.13 -11.83
C SER A 264 -4.11 25.51 -11.10
N ARG A 265 -5.29 25.68 -11.71
CA ARG A 265 -6.52 24.97 -11.35
C ARG A 265 -6.32 23.44 -11.41
N HIS A 266 -5.53 22.97 -12.36
CA HIS A 266 -5.29 21.57 -12.62
C HIS A 266 -3.84 21.20 -12.30
N ALA A 267 -3.63 20.12 -11.54
CA ALA A 267 -2.30 19.59 -11.25
C ALA A 267 -1.55 19.08 -12.51
N ASN A 268 -2.33 18.72 -13.54
CA ASN A 268 -1.92 18.11 -14.81
C ASN A 268 -1.27 16.71 -14.63
N ILE A 269 -1.51 15.84 -15.60
CA ILE A 269 -0.75 14.61 -15.76
C ILE A 269 0.52 14.99 -16.52
N PRO A 270 1.73 14.55 -16.09
CA PRO A 270 2.97 14.92 -16.76
C PRO A 270 2.95 14.49 -18.22
N SER A 271 3.56 15.30 -19.09
CA SER A 271 3.82 14.87 -20.46
C SER A 271 4.86 13.75 -20.46
N ALA A 272 4.84 12.90 -21.49
CA ALA A 272 5.78 11.79 -21.59
C ALA A 272 7.26 12.27 -21.64
N ASN A 273 7.52 13.53 -21.99
CA ASN A 273 8.86 14.13 -21.93
C ASN A 273 9.44 14.17 -20.51
N VAL A 274 8.60 14.36 -19.48
CA VAL A 274 9.05 14.32 -18.07
C VAL A 274 9.59 12.93 -17.74
N CYS A 275 8.94 11.87 -18.23
CA CYS A 275 9.40 10.50 -18.06
C CYS A 275 10.80 10.30 -18.68
N MET A 276 11.04 10.92 -19.85
CA MET A 276 12.30 10.81 -20.57
C MET A 276 13.47 11.56 -19.92
N ASN A 277 13.25 12.38 -18.89
CA ASN A 277 14.35 13.01 -18.14
C ASN A 277 15.24 11.95 -17.46
N CYS A 278 14.64 10.83 -17.03
CA CYS A 278 15.35 9.72 -16.40
C CYS A 278 15.38 8.49 -17.31
N HIS A 279 14.27 8.18 -18.00
CA HIS A 279 14.16 6.96 -18.80
C HIS A 279 14.99 6.96 -20.10
N LYS A 280 15.73 8.03 -20.42
CA LYS A 280 16.82 7.93 -21.41
C LYS A 280 17.96 7.04 -20.92
N TYR A 281 18.22 7.05 -19.62
CA TYR A 281 19.31 6.35 -18.96
C TYR A 281 18.82 5.10 -18.23
N VAL A 282 17.65 5.19 -17.59
CA VAL A 282 17.02 4.08 -16.85
C VAL A 282 16.04 3.33 -17.76
N LYS A 283 16.51 2.21 -18.33
CA LYS A 283 15.77 1.46 -19.35
C LYS A 283 14.96 0.28 -18.82
N GLU A 284 15.24 -0.15 -17.59
CA GLU A 284 14.61 -1.31 -16.96
C GLU A 284 14.06 -0.94 -15.58
N GLY A 285 12.86 -1.44 -15.28
CA GLY A 285 12.24 -1.34 -13.96
C GLY A 285 12.32 -2.67 -13.19
N PRO A 286 12.14 -2.64 -11.86
CA PRO A 286 12.35 -3.81 -10.99
C PRO A 286 11.30 -4.93 -11.15
N VAL A 287 10.09 -4.61 -11.65
CA VAL A 287 8.97 -5.57 -11.73
C VAL A 287 8.75 -6.08 -13.15
N TYR A 288 8.74 -5.18 -14.14
CA TYR A 288 8.38 -5.49 -15.53
C TYR A 288 9.55 -5.35 -16.52
N GLY A 289 10.78 -5.20 -16.03
CA GLY A 289 11.95 -4.96 -16.87
C GLY A 289 11.76 -3.75 -17.79
N ASP A 290 12.03 -3.90 -19.08
CA ASP A 290 11.90 -2.83 -20.07
C ASP A 290 10.50 -2.69 -20.71
N GLN A 291 9.56 -3.62 -20.42
CA GLN A 291 8.30 -3.73 -21.16
C GLN A 291 7.42 -2.48 -21.04
N GLU A 292 7.24 -1.98 -19.81
CA GLU A 292 6.42 -0.80 -19.54
C GLU A 292 7.09 0.49 -20.01
N ILE A 293 8.43 0.57 -19.92
CA ILE A 293 9.20 1.73 -20.38
C ILE A 293 9.18 1.82 -21.91
N LYS A 294 9.23 0.69 -22.62
CA LYS A 294 9.07 0.64 -24.08
C LYS A 294 7.75 1.25 -24.56
N LYS A 295 6.67 1.16 -23.78
CA LYS A 295 5.40 1.84 -24.11
C LYS A 295 5.55 3.36 -24.12
N ILE A 296 6.39 3.93 -23.25
CA ILE A 296 6.72 5.36 -23.24
C ILE A 296 7.52 5.71 -24.51
N TYR A 297 8.50 4.90 -24.87
CA TYR A 297 9.27 5.11 -26.10
C TYR A 297 8.39 5.05 -27.35
N ALA A 298 7.47 4.08 -27.42
CA ALA A 298 6.51 3.97 -28.50
C ALA A 298 5.58 5.19 -28.58
N ALA A 299 5.13 5.72 -27.44
CA ALA A 299 4.32 6.94 -27.40
C ALA A 299 5.07 8.18 -27.92
N LEU A 300 6.39 8.25 -27.69
CA LEU A 300 7.25 9.36 -28.12
C LEU A 300 7.99 9.11 -29.43
N ASP A 301 7.73 7.98 -30.10
CA ASP A 301 8.43 7.56 -31.32
C ASP A 301 9.97 7.59 -31.13
N TRP A 302 10.45 7.13 -29.96
CA TRP A 302 11.85 7.21 -29.55
C TRP A 302 12.64 5.99 -30.05
N ASP A 303 13.69 6.25 -30.85
CA ASP A 303 14.53 5.20 -31.46
C ASP A 303 15.77 4.80 -30.62
N GLY A 304 15.94 5.41 -29.45
CA GLY A 304 17.13 5.26 -28.60
C GLY A 304 18.06 6.47 -28.64
N THR A 305 17.95 7.34 -29.65
CA THR A 305 18.81 8.51 -29.85
C THR A 305 18.03 9.80 -30.09
N LYS A 306 16.91 9.74 -30.81
CA LYS A 306 16.09 10.89 -31.18
C LYS A 306 14.60 10.58 -31.07
N TYR A 307 13.83 11.64 -30.92
CA TYR A 307 12.38 11.60 -31.00
C TYR A 307 11.96 11.60 -32.48
N GLY A 308 11.07 10.70 -32.85
CA GLY A 308 10.45 10.66 -34.15
C GLY A 308 9.29 11.63 -34.30
N SER A 309 8.69 11.63 -35.50
CA SER A 309 7.61 12.54 -35.88
C SER A 309 6.22 12.00 -35.58
N ASN A 310 6.06 10.71 -35.28
CA ASN A 310 4.77 10.06 -35.08
C ASN A 310 4.42 9.87 -33.60
N GLN A 311 4.54 10.95 -32.81
CA GLN A 311 4.26 10.92 -31.38
C GLN A 311 2.76 10.80 -31.11
N LYS A 312 2.38 9.89 -30.20
CA LYS A 312 0.99 9.64 -29.80
C LYS A 312 0.83 9.86 -28.29
N PRO A 313 -0.11 10.70 -27.86
CA PRO A 313 -0.37 10.91 -26.43
C PRO A 313 -0.82 9.63 -25.73
N ILE A 314 -0.25 9.38 -24.55
CA ILE A 314 -0.66 8.27 -23.68
C ILE A 314 -2.08 8.54 -23.17
N GLN A 315 -2.99 7.60 -23.44
CA GLN A 315 -4.41 7.70 -23.08
C GLN A 315 -4.65 7.24 -21.64
N TRP A 316 -4.24 8.07 -20.67
CA TRP A 316 -4.43 7.78 -19.25
C TRP A 316 -5.91 7.72 -18.86
N ILE A 317 -6.27 6.77 -17.99
CA ILE A 317 -7.62 6.69 -17.42
C ILE A 317 -7.66 7.50 -16.14
N ARG A 318 -8.47 8.56 -16.15
CA ARG A 318 -8.58 9.50 -15.03
C ARG A 318 -9.32 8.84 -13.85
N VAL A 319 -8.62 8.70 -12.72
CA VAL A 319 -9.18 8.12 -11.48
C VAL A 319 -10.08 9.12 -10.75
N HIS A 320 -9.59 10.35 -10.56
CA HIS A 320 -10.32 11.39 -9.82
C HIS A 320 -11.02 12.33 -10.79
N SER A 321 -12.35 12.28 -10.83
CA SER A 321 -13.16 13.18 -11.65
C SER A 321 -14.21 13.88 -10.81
N LEU A 322 -14.42 15.16 -11.09
CA LEU A 322 -15.51 15.97 -10.54
C LEU A 322 -16.42 16.38 -11.70
N PRO A 323 -17.74 16.53 -11.46
CA PRO A 323 -18.66 17.07 -12.46
C PRO A 323 -18.19 18.43 -13.01
N ALA A 324 -18.46 18.73 -14.27
CA ALA A 324 -18.01 19.96 -14.93
C ALA A 324 -18.56 21.25 -14.27
N LEU A 325 -19.72 21.15 -13.63
CA LEU A 325 -20.35 22.22 -12.84
C LEU A 325 -19.61 22.55 -11.53
N ALA A 326 -18.65 21.71 -11.12
CA ALA A 326 -17.82 21.98 -9.95
C ALA A 326 -16.51 22.65 -10.35
N TYR A 327 -16.31 23.87 -9.84
CA TYR A 327 -15.06 24.60 -9.96
C TYR A 327 -14.13 24.25 -8.78
N PHE A 328 -13.14 23.40 -9.06
CA PHE A 328 -12.06 23.09 -8.11
C PHE A 328 -10.73 23.63 -8.63
N ASN A 329 -9.93 24.25 -7.76
CA ASN A 329 -8.64 24.85 -8.10
C ASN A 329 -7.51 24.33 -7.18
N HIS A 330 -6.57 23.56 -7.72
CA HIS A 330 -5.46 22.99 -6.94
C HIS A 330 -4.56 24.05 -6.29
N SER A 331 -4.21 25.14 -6.98
CA SER A 331 -3.27 26.12 -6.45
C SER A 331 -3.76 26.82 -5.18
N GLN A 332 -5.08 27.03 -5.06
CA GLN A 332 -5.68 27.57 -3.83
C GLN A 332 -5.49 26.61 -2.65
N HIS A 333 -5.61 25.31 -2.86
CA HIS A 333 -5.49 24.32 -1.77
C HIS A 333 -4.02 24.02 -1.44
N VAL A 334 -3.17 23.87 -2.46
CA VAL A 334 -1.76 23.50 -2.29
C VAL A 334 -0.91 24.70 -1.87
N LYS A 335 -0.99 25.83 -2.59
CA LYS A 335 -0.10 26.97 -2.35
C LYS A 335 -0.60 27.88 -1.23
N VAL A 336 -1.90 28.19 -1.22
CA VAL A 336 -2.50 29.09 -0.21
C VAL A 336 -2.89 28.30 1.04
N GLY A 337 -3.67 27.24 0.86
CA GLY A 337 -4.13 26.39 1.96
C GLY A 337 -3.04 25.53 2.60
N LYS A 338 -1.91 25.30 1.91
CA LYS A 338 -0.83 24.40 2.34
C LYS A 338 -1.35 23.02 2.77
N ILE A 339 -2.35 22.52 2.05
CA ILE A 339 -2.95 21.21 2.30
C ILE A 339 -2.05 20.14 1.71
N GLU A 340 -1.70 19.16 2.53
CA GLU A 340 -0.91 18.01 2.12
C GLU A 340 -1.67 17.16 1.09
N CYS A 341 -0.96 16.67 0.07
CA CYS A 341 -1.55 15.88 -1.02
C CYS A 341 -2.30 14.65 -0.49
N GLN A 342 -1.76 14.02 0.56
CA GLN A 342 -2.26 12.79 1.16
C GLN A 342 -3.60 12.97 1.85
N THR A 343 -3.95 14.18 2.29
CA THR A 343 -5.25 14.47 2.90
C THR A 343 -6.39 14.21 1.91
N CYS A 344 -6.18 14.51 0.63
CA CYS A 344 -7.19 14.34 -0.41
C CYS A 344 -7.01 13.03 -1.18
N HIS A 345 -5.78 12.67 -1.54
CA HIS A 345 -5.49 11.52 -2.40
C HIS A 345 -5.08 10.24 -1.66
N GLY A 346 -4.96 10.29 -0.32
CA GLY A 346 -4.46 9.17 0.48
C GLY A 346 -2.93 9.01 0.37
N PRO A 347 -2.36 7.94 0.95
CA PRO A 347 -0.92 7.68 0.91
C PRO A 347 -0.47 7.19 -0.47
N VAL A 348 -0.45 8.08 -1.47
CA VAL A 348 -0.12 7.77 -2.88
C VAL A 348 1.27 7.16 -3.01
N GLN A 349 2.21 7.52 -2.13
CA GLN A 349 3.56 6.96 -2.09
C GLN A 349 3.61 5.46 -1.69
N GLU A 350 2.49 4.88 -1.29
CA GLU A 350 2.36 3.44 -0.99
C GLU A 350 1.54 2.71 -2.07
N MET A 351 1.07 3.42 -3.11
CA MET A 351 0.19 2.88 -4.13
C MET A 351 0.95 2.47 -5.40
N ASP A 352 0.94 1.18 -5.72
CA ASP A 352 1.44 0.68 -7.01
C ASP A 352 0.50 1.05 -8.16
N VAL A 353 -0.81 1.09 -7.92
CA VAL A 353 -1.78 1.64 -8.87
C VAL A 353 -2.69 2.58 -8.08
N VAL A 354 -2.84 3.80 -8.57
CA VAL A 354 -3.64 4.83 -7.88
C VAL A 354 -5.09 4.39 -7.82
N LYS A 355 -5.67 4.50 -6.62
CA LYS A 355 -7.10 4.34 -6.38
C LYS A 355 -7.69 5.63 -5.82
N GLN A 356 -8.98 5.84 -6.02
CA GLN A 356 -9.68 6.96 -5.39
C GLN A 356 -9.81 6.70 -3.88
N PHE A 357 -9.04 7.43 -3.07
CA PHE A 357 -9.07 7.29 -1.61
C PHE A 357 -10.26 8.02 -0.99
N SER A 358 -10.40 9.31 -1.29
CA SER A 358 -11.47 10.14 -0.75
C SER A 358 -12.74 10.08 -1.61
N PRO A 359 -13.93 10.23 -1.01
CA PRO A 359 -15.19 10.19 -1.76
C PRO A 359 -15.39 11.37 -2.71
N LEU A 360 -14.76 12.53 -2.42
CA LEU A 360 -14.87 13.76 -3.23
C LEU A 360 -16.31 14.23 -3.46
N THR A 361 -17.21 13.92 -2.52
CA THR A 361 -18.60 14.37 -2.54
C THR A 361 -18.71 15.79 -1.97
N MET A 362 -19.77 16.52 -2.34
CA MET A 362 -20.02 17.89 -1.85
C MET A 362 -19.99 17.96 -0.30
N GLY A 363 -20.65 17.01 0.37
CA GLY A 363 -20.66 16.96 1.84
C GLY A 363 -19.27 16.79 2.46
N TRP A 364 -18.38 16.02 1.80
CA TRP A 364 -16.99 15.87 2.23
C TRP A 364 -16.22 17.18 2.08
N CYS A 365 -16.37 17.89 0.94
CA CYS A 365 -15.75 19.20 0.72
C CYS A 365 -16.22 20.24 1.75
N ILE A 366 -17.53 20.31 2.01
CA ILE A 366 -18.13 21.25 2.97
C ILE A 366 -17.62 21.00 4.38
N ASN A 367 -17.57 19.74 4.82
CA ASN A 367 -17.08 19.42 6.16
C ASN A 367 -15.59 19.77 6.30
N CYS A 368 -14.78 19.46 5.27
CA CYS A 368 -13.38 19.88 5.23
C CYS A 368 -13.24 21.41 5.36
N HIS A 369 -14.08 22.19 4.66
CA HIS A 369 -14.08 23.65 4.75
C HIS A 369 -14.55 24.20 6.12
N ARG A 370 -15.42 23.48 6.84
CA ARG A 370 -15.84 23.85 8.20
C ARG A 370 -14.78 23.58 9.25
N GLU A 371 -13.95 22.56 9.02
CA GLU A 371 -12.96 22.08 10.00
C GLU A 371 -11.55 22.67 9.75
N THR A 372 -11.23 23.04 8.52
CA THR A 372 -9.89 23.50 8.13
C THR A 372 -9.71 24.98 8.43
N GLU A 373 -8.68 25.29 9.23
CA GLU A 373 -8.26 26.66 9.54
C GLU A 373 -7.46 27.27 8.38
N VAL A 374 -7.77 28.53 8.07
CA VAL A 374 -7.08 29.32 7.05
C VAL A 374 -5.70 29.71 7.57
N LYS A 375 -4.66 29.45 6.77
CA LYS A 375 -3.30 29.88 7.07
C LYS A 375 -3.15 31.37 6.75
N VAL A 376 -3.26 32.21 7.77
CA VAL A 376 -3.15 33.68 7.66
C VAL A 376 -1.71 34.19 7.79
N ASP A 377 -0.81 33.40 8.39
CA ASP A 377 0.56 33.83 8.70
C ASP A 377 1.39 34.08 7.43
N GLY A 378 1.95 35.30 7.32
CA GLY A 378 2.88 35.69 6.26
C GLY A 378 2.22 36.09 4.94
N ASN A 379 0.91 36.33 4.91
CA ASN A 379 0.22 36.83 3.72
C ASN A 379 -0.45 38.18 4.00
N ALA A 380 0.14 39.24 3.44
CA ALA A 380 -0.34 40.62 3.59
C ALA A 380 -1.80 40.83 3.15
N TYR A 381 -2.33 39.98 2.26
CA TYR A 381 -3.74 40.01 1.87
C TYR A 381 -4.68 39.71 3.04
N TYR A 382 -4.27 38.81 3.94
CA TYR A 382 -5.08 38.40 5.08
C TYR A 382 -4.92 39.32 6.28
N ASP A 383 -3.98 40.28 6.30
CA ASP A 383 -3.80 41.17 7.45
C ASP A 383 -5.03 42.04 7.74
N GLY A 384 -5.71 42.53 6.69
CA GLY A 384 -6.96 43.29 6.82
C GLY A 384 -8.14 42.38 7.19
N ILE A 385 -8.29 41.27 6.47
CA ILE A 385 -9.36 40.29 6.69
C ILE A 385 -9.27 39.67 8.08
N HIS A 386 -8.08 39.39 8.58
CA HIS A 386 -7.85 38.82 9.90
C HIS A 386 -8.27 39.79 11.01
N LYS A 387 -8.03 41.10 10.86
CA LYS A 387 -8.50 42.12 11.81
C LYS A 387 -10.03 42.19 11.87
N ASP A 388 -10.68 42.21 10.71
CA ASP A 388 -12.15 42.27 10.62
C ASP A 388 -12.81 40.99 11.15
N LEU A 389 -12.25 39.82 10.83
CA LEU A 389 -12.74 38.54 11.31
C LEU A 389 -12.47 38.33 12.80
N ALA A 390 -11.33 38.78 13.31
CA ALA A 390 -11.03 38.78 14.75
C ALA A 390 -11.97 39.72 15.53
N ALA A 391 -12.38 40.85 14.94
CA ALA A 391 -13.39 41.72 15.52
C ALA A 391 -14.79 41.06 15.55
N LYS A 392 -15.15 40.31 14.50
CA LYS A 392 -16.46 39.67 14.37
C LYS A 392 -16.62 38.38 15.20
N TYR A 393 -15.59 37.53 15.24
CA TYR A 393 -15.66 36.21 15.87
C TYR A 393 -14.89 36.12 17.20
N GLY A 394 -14.13 37.15 17.56
CA GLY A 394 -13.26 37.18 18.73
C GLY A 394 -11.81 36.87 18.37
N LYS A 395 -10.87 37.45 19.13
CA LYS A 395 -9.41 37.38 18.85
C LYS A 395 -8.85 35.95 18.87
N ASP A 396 -9.48 35.05 19.62
CA ASP A 396 -9.04 33.66 19.79
C ASP A 396 -9.85 32.68 18.93
N ALA A 397 -10.78 33.16 18.09
CA ALA A 397 -11.61 32.30 17.28
C ALA A 397 -10.83 31.77 16.07
N LYS A 398 -10.78 30.43 15.96
CA LYS A 398 -10.26 29.72 14.78
C LYS A 398 -10.99 30.18 13.52
N ILE A 399 -10.27 30.80 12.58
CA ILE A 399 -10.82 31.25 11.31
C ILE A 399 -10.73 30.10 10.30
N THR A 400 -11.85 29.44 10.11
CA THR A 400 -12.04 28.32 9.20
C THR A 400 -12.48 28.79 7.81
N VAL A 401 -12.36 27.94 6.80
CA VAL A 401 -12.65 28.29 5.39
C VAL A 401 -14.11 28.72 5.20
N ASP A 402 -15.05 28.15 5.95
CA ASP A 402 -16.45 28.58 5.96
C ASP A 402 -16.64 30.04 6.40
N LYS A 403 -15.85 30.51 7.37
CA LYS A 403 -15.94 31.88 7.90
C LYS A 403 -15.46 32.95 6.93
N ILE A 404 -14.70 32.56 5.90
CA ILE A 404 -14.22 33.45 4.82
C ILE A 404 -15.07 33.34 3.54
N GLY A 405 -16.26 32.73 3.62
CA GLY A 405 -17.16 32.56 2.48
C GLY A 405 -16.83 31.35 1.60
N GLY A 406 -16.01 30.41 2.08
CA GLY A 406 -15.66 29.20 1.31
C GLY A 406 -16.80 28.19 1.17
N LEU A 407 -18.02 28.50 1.61
CA LEU A 407 -19.23 27.70 1.44
C LEU A 407 -20.26 28.35 0.50
N ASP A 408 -19.93 29.49 -0.11
CA ASP A 408 -20.82 30.17 -1.05
C ASP A 408 -20.97 29.37 -2.35
N CYS A 409 -22.19 29.24 -2.86
CA CYS A 409 -22.48 28.44 -4.06
C CYS A 409 -21.64 28.87 -5.26
N GLU A 410 -21.55 30.18 -5.51
CA GLU A 410 -20.81 30.78 -6.65
C GLU A 410 -19.31 30.44 -6.65
N ARG A 411 -18.71 30.23 -5.47
CA ARG A 411 -17.28 29.90 -5.37
C ARG A 411 -16.96 28.47 -5.81
N CYS A 412 -17.97 27.61 -5.81
CA CYS A 412 -17.85 26.19 -6.16
C CYS A 412 -18.58 25.83 -7.45
N HIS A 413 -19.61 26.59 -7.86
CA HIS A 413 -20.58 26.16 -8.87
C HIS A 413 -20.88 27.16 -10.00
N TYR A 414 -19.97 28.11 -10.25
CA TYR A 414 -20.10 29.24 -11.19
C TYR A 414 -21.08 30.32 -10.74
#